data_AF-A0A1D3RN57-F1
#
_entry.id   AF-A0A1D3RN57-F1
#
_cell.length_a   1.000
_cell.length_b   1.000
_cell.length_c   1.000
_cell.angle_alpha   90.00
_cell.angle_beta   90.00
_cell.angle_gamma   90.00
#
_symmetry.space_group_name_H-M   'P 1'
#
loop_
_entity.id
_entity.type
_entity.pdbx_description
1 polymer ?
#
loop_
_entity_poly.entity_id
_entity_poly.type
_entity_poly.pdbx_seq_one_letter_code
_entity_poly.pdbx_strand_id
1 'polypeptide(L)'
;MNKKGKVLIINAVKEVRQDKNIAFLEPQHIERIYQAYKAFQDQSGFCKVVSIDEVLNHNASLNMALYVSNVNNQEAKVSLDEALVNWTQSSTELKKSMEDLFKVLS
;
A
#
# COMPACT_ATOMS: atom_id res chain seq x y z
N MET A 1 12.61 -30.03 4.18
CA MET A 1 12.13 -28.64 4.32
C MET A 1 10.83 -28.65 5.12
N ASN A 2 10.83 -28.10 6.32
CA ASN A 2 9.67 -28.14 7.22
C ASN A 2 8.81 -26.87 7.00
N LYS A 3 7.80 -26.98 6.14
CA LYS A 3 6.83 -25.91 5.83
C LYS A 3 5.66 -25.88 6.83
N LYS A 4 5.53 -26.90 7.69
CA LYS A 4 4.45 -27.01 8.66
C LYS A 4 4.58 -25.91 9.72
N GLY A 5 3.47 -25.31 10.10
CA GLY A 5 3.46 -24.24 11.11
C GLY A 5 3.80 -22.84 10.57
N LYS A 6 3.94 -22.70 9.24
CA LYS A 6 4.24 -21.43 8.59
C LYS A 6 3.27 -21.16 7.45
N VAL A 7 3.00 -19.88 7.20
CA VAL A 7 2.15 -19.40 6.11
C VAL A 7 3.01 -18.53 5.20
N LEU A 8 3.00 -18.81 3.90
CA LEU A 8 3.62 -17.94 2.89
C LEU A 8 2.55 -17.02 2.32
N ILE A 9 2.73 -15.71 2.50
CA ILE A 9 1.85 -14.67 1.97
C ILE A 9 2.54 -14.07 0.75
N ILE A 10 1.86 -14.04 -0.40
CA ILE A 10 2.39 -13.53 -1.67
C ILE A 10 1.50 -12.38 -2.15
N ASN A 11 2.08 -11.19 -2.31
CA ASN A 11 1.44 -10.04 -2.94
C ASN A 11 1.69 -10.04 -4.44
N ALA A 12 0.79 -10.68 -5.20
CA ALA A 12 0.84 -10.71 -6.66
C ALA A 12 -0.01 -9.61 -7.32
N VAL A 13 -0.46 -8.58 -6.58
CA VAL A 13 -1.39 -7.58 -7.14
C VAL A 13 -0.77 -6.75 -8.27
N LYS A 14 0.56 -6.63 -8.29
CA LYS A 14 1.34 -5.98 -9.36
C LYS A 14 1.84 -6.96 -10.43
N GLU A 15 1.64 -8.26 -10.23
CA GLU A 15 2.06 -9.32 -11.15
C GLU A 15 0.91 -9.70 -12.09
N VAL A 16 0.32 -8.71 -12.75
CA VAL A 16 -0.76 -8.89 -13.71
C VAL A 16 -0.63 -7.85 -14.81
N ARG A 17 -1.03 -8.20 -16.03
CA ARG A 17 -1.26 -7.21 -17.07
C ARG A 17 -2.64 -6.62 -16.84
N GLN A 18 -2.70 -5.32 -16.57
CA GLN A 18 -3.96 -4.61 -16.41
C GLN A 18 -4.43 -4.09 -17.77
N ASP A 19 -5.61 -4.53 -18.20
CA ASP A 19 -6.23 -4.10 -19.46
C ASP A 19 -7.65 -3.63 -19.16
N LYS A 20 -7.83 -2.31 -19.20
CA LYS A 20 -9.04 -1.61 -18.72
C LYS A 20 -9.34 -2.00 -17.25
N ASN A 21 -10.45 -2.73 -17.04
CA ASN A 21 -10.92 -3.16 -15.73
C ASN A 21 -10.67 -4.66 -15.49
N ILE A 22 -9.89 -5.32 -16.33
CA ILE A 22 -9.59 -6.75 -16.22
C ILE A 22 -8.08 -6.94 -16.01
N ALA A 23 -7.74 -7.75 -15.01
CA ALA A 23 -6.37 -8.18 -14.76
C ALA A 23 -6.13 -9.54 -15.42
N PHE A 24 -5.06 -9.65 -16.21
CA PHE A 24 -4.66 -10.87 -16.91
C PHE A 24 -3.39 -11.46 -16.28
N LEU A 25 -3.48 -12.72 -15.88
CA LEU A 25 -2.36 -13.49 -15.36
C LEU A 25 -1.67 -14.23 -16.51
N GLU A 26 -0.69 -13.57 -17.11
CA GLU A 26 0.15 -14.12 -18.17
C GLU A 26 1.14 -15.18 -17.65
N PRO A 27 1.70 -16.03 -18.53
CA PRO A 27 2.63 -17.09 -18.13
C PRO A 27 3.82 -16.60 -17.28
N GLN A 28 4.35 -15.41 -17.57
CA GLN A 28 5.44 -14.78 -16.81
C GLN A 28 5.06 -14.49 -15.35
N HIS A 29 3.81 -14.06 -15.10
CA HIS A 29 3.32 -13.78 -13.76
C HIS A 29 3.13 -15.08 -12.96
N ILE A 30 2.57 -16.11 -13.61
CA ILE A 30 2.39 -17.44 -13.03
C ILE A 30 3.74 -18.02 -12.63
N GLU A 31 4.73 -17.94 -13.51
CA GLU A 31 6.07 -18.43 -13.25
C GLU A 31 6.68 -17.73 -12.03
N ARG A 32 6.55 -16.41 -11.94
CA ARG A 32 7.08 -15.64 -10.79
C ARG A 32 6.43 -16.03 -9.47
N ILE A 33 5.10 -16.19 -9.44
CA ILE A 33 4.36 -16.65 -8.25
C ILE A 33 4.80 -18.08 -7.89
N TYR A 34 4.92 -18.96 -8.88
CA TYR A 34 5.34 -20.35 -8.69
C TYR A 34 6.75 -20.44 -8.11
N GLN A 35 7.70 -19.65 -8.62
CA GLN A 35 9.06 -19.61 -8.11
C GLN A 35 9.11 -19.14 -6.65
N ALA A 36 8.35 -18.11 -6.27
CA ALA A 36 8.27 -17.69 -4.88
C ALA A 36 7.65 -18.75 -3.96
N TYR A 37 6.59 -19.43 -4.41
CA TYR A 37 6.01 -20.56 -3.69
C TYR A 37 7.00 -21.71 -3.49
N LYS A 38 7.76 -22.04 -4.53
CA LYS A 38 8.77 -23.10 -4.51
C LYS A 38 9.92 -22.75 -3.57
N ALA A 39 10.42 -21.51 -3.64
CA ALA A 39 11.50 -21.01 -2.80
C ALA A 39 11.10 -20.94 -1.32
N PHE A 40 9.85 -20.58 -1.02
CA PHE A 40 9.31 -20.49 0.35
C PHE A 40 10.22 -19.65 1.26
N GLN A 41 10.60 -18.48 0.77
CA GLN A 41 11.50 -17.55 1.42
C GLN A 41 10.92 -16.14 1.38
N ASP A 42 11.41 -15.27 2.25
CA ASP A 42 11.04 -13.88 2.25
C ASP A 42 11.61 -13.17 1.02
N GLN A 43 10.78 -12.35 0.39
CA GLN A 43 11.20 -11.47 -0.68
C GLN A 43 10.59 -10.10 -0.41
N SER A 44 11.47 -9.12 -0.13
CA SER A 44 11.07 -7.77 0.26
C SER A 44 10.07 -7.19 -0.75
N GLY A 45 8.92 -6.77 -0.22
CA GLY A 45 7.85 -6.21 -1.01
C GLY A 45 7.26 -7.15 -2.06
N PHE A 46 7.33 -8.47 -1.87
CA PHE A 46 6.65 -9.43 -2.72
C PHE A 46 6.02 -10.56 -1.91
N CYS A 47 6.79 -11.25 -1.07
CA CYS A 47 6.27 -12.32 -0.24
C CYS A 47 6.94 -12.38 1.14
N LYS A 48 6.23 -12.92 2.12
CA LYS A 48 6.74 -13.12 3.47
C LYS A 48 6.27 -14.46 4.02
N VAL A 49 7.17 -15.17 4.67
CA VAL A 49 6.90 -16.39 5.43
C VAL A 49 6.68 -15.99 6.88
N VAL A 50 5.48 -16.23 7.39
CA VAL A 50 5.09 -15.91 8.77
C VAL A 50 4.79 -17.18 9.53
N SER A 51 5.00 -17.16 10.84
CA SER A 51 4.62 -18.29 11.71
C SER A 51 3.11 -18.27 11.99
N ILE A 52 2.53 -19.44 12.32
CA ILE A 52 1.13 -19.48 12.78
C ILE A 52 0.95 -18.62 14.04
N ASP A 53 1.92 -18.62 14.95
CA ASP A 53 1.86 -17.81 16.18
C ASP A 53 1.79 -16.30 15.87
N GLU A 54 2.57 -15.82 14.89
CA GLU A 54 2.51 -14.43 14.42
C GLU A 54 1.13 -14.10 13.83
N VAL A 55 0.54 -15.00 13.06
CA VAL A 55 -0.81 -14.82 12.49
C VAL A 55 -1.87 -14.79 13.60
N LEU A 56 -1.76 -15.65 14.61
CA LEU A 56 -2.66 -15.68 15.76
C LEU A 56 -2.56 -14.39 16.60
N ASN A 57 -1.36 -13.84 16.77
CA ASN A 57 -1.15 -12.54 17.42
C ASN A 57 -1.86 -11.39 16.68
N HIS A 58 -2.04 -11.52 15.37
CA HIS A 58 -2.82 -10.58 14.55
C HIS A 58 -4.31 -10.94 14.48
N ASN A 59 -4.87 -11.59 15.51
CA ASN A 59 -6.26 -12.05 15.57
C ASN A 59 -6.64 -13.00 14.41
N ALA A 60 -5.69 -13.82 13.97
CA ALA A 60 -5.83 -14.68 12.79
C ALA A 60 -6.17 -13.92 11.48
N SER A 61 -5.92 -12.61 11.43
CA SER A 61 -6.13 -11.79 10.24
C SER A 61 -5.07 -12.12 9.19
N LEU A 62 -5.50 -12.43 7.97
CA LEU A 62 -4.61 -12.61 6.80
C LEU A 62 -4.49 -11.34 5.95
N ASN A 63 -4.83 -10.18 6.53
CA ASN A 63 -4.69 -8.91 5.82
C ASN A 63 -3.22 -8.69 5.43
N MET A 64 -2.99 -8.58 4.13
CA MET A 64 -1.66 -8.48 3.52
C MET A 64 -0.84 -7.30 4.04
N ALA A 65 -1.50 -6.18 4.41
CA ALA A 65 -0.83 -4.99 4.95
C ALA A 65 -0.12 -5.24 6.28
N LEU A 66 -0.53 -6.27 7.03
CA LEU A 66 0.10 -6.66 8.29
C LEU A 66 1.43 -7.38 8.07
N TYR A 67 1.66 -7.93 6.88
CA TYR A 67 2.76 -8.86 6.63
C TYR A 67 3.68 -8.43 5.49
N VAL A 68 3.19 -7.74 4.47
CA VAL A 68 3.99 -7.31 3.32
C VAL A 68 4.02 -5.78 3.24
N SER A 69 5.20 -5.20 3.41
CA SER A 69 5.40 -3.74 3.52
C SER A 69 5.13 -2.96 2.22
N ASN A 70 4.94 -3.63 1.08
CA ASN A 70 4.64 -2.99 -0.21
C ASN A 70 3.15 -2.76 -0.47
N VAL A 71 2.27 -3.19 0.45
CA VAL A 71 0.86 -2.85 0.38
C VAL A 71 0.82 -1.35 0.62
N ASN A 72 0.65 -0.60 -0.47
CA ASN A 72 0.61 0.85 -0.47
C ASN A 72 -0.46 1.34 0.52
N ASN A 73 -0.09 1.53 1.79
CA ASN A 73 -0.64 2.60 2.61
C ASN A 73 0.04 3.90 2.13
N GLN A 74 -0.22 4.25 0.87
CA GLN A 74 -0.02 5.62 0.38
C GLN A 74 -1.16 6.48 0.91
N GLU A 75 -1.35 6.52 2.22
CA GLU A 75 -1.72 7.80 2.79
C GLU A 75 -0.48 8.66 2.56
N ALA A 76 -0.59 9.65 1.67
CA ALA A 76 0.45 10.64 1.47
C ALA A 76 0.80 11.19 2.86
N LYS A 77 1.92 10.73 3.42
CA LYS A 77 2.50 11.28 4.64
C LYS A 77 3.08 12.63 4.24
N VAL A 78 2.21 13.60 4.01
CA VAL A 78 2.60 15.00 4.02
C VAL A 78 3.25 15.21 5.38
N SER A 79 4.51 15.63 5.38
CA SER A 79 5.21 15.91 6.63
C SER A 79 4.44 16.99 7.41
N LEU A 80 4.55 17.01 8.75
CA LEU A 80 3.90 18.05 9.55
C LEU A 80 4.30 19.45 9.08
N ASP A 81 5.55 19.61 8.66
CA ASP A 81 6.07 20.86 8.11
C ASP A 81 5.38 21.24 6.80
N GLU A 82 5.25 20.32 5.85
CA GLU A 82 4.52 20.56 4.60
C GLU A 82 3.03 20.83 4.84
N ALA A 83 2.41 20.14 5.80
CA ALA A 83 1.01 20.35 6.15
C ALA A 83 0.78 21.75 6.74
N LEU A 84 1.71 22.23 7.59
CA LEU A 84 1.66 23.57 8.17
C LEU A 84 1.84 24.66 7.10
N VAL A 85 2.80 24.46 6.18
CA VAL A 85 3.04 25.39 5.06
C VAL A 85 1.79 25.47 4.18
N ASN A 86 1.24 24.33 3.77
CA ASN A 86 0.03 24.29 2.95
C ASN A 86 -1.16 24.97 3.65
N TRP A 87 -1.36 24.72 4.94
CA TRP A 87 -2.44 25.35 5.71
C TRP A 87 -2.32 26.89 5.76
N THR A 88 -1.12 27.40 6.02
CA THR A 88 -0.88 28.84 6.09
C THR A 88 -1.04 29.53 4.73
N GLN A 89 -0.62 28.88 3.65
CA GLN A 89 -0.81 29.37 2.30
C GLN A 89 -2.31 29.43 1.95
N SER A 90 -3.06 28.34 2.15
CA SER A 90 -4.50 28.31 1.88
C SER A 90 -5.28 29.31 2.73
N SER A 91 -4.88 29.53 3.98
CA SER A 91 -5.50 30.55 4.86
C SER A 91 -5.27 31.97 4.33
N THR A 92 -4.09 32.24 3.77
CA THR A 92 -3.75 33.54 3.18
C THR A 92 -4.50 33.79 1.89
N GLU A 93 -4.59 32.77 1.03
CA GLU A 93 -5.37 32.81 -0.21
C GLU A 93 -6.86 33.05 0.06
N LEU A 94 -7.42 32.39 1.09
CA LEU A 94 -8.80 32.60 1.52
C LEU A 94 -9.04 34.03 2.01
N LYS A 95 -8.12 34.58 2.81
CA LYS A 95 -8.24 35.96 3.29
C LYS A 95 -8.23 36.95 2.12
N LYS A 96 -7.34 36.73 1.14
CA LYS A 96 -7.26 37.57 -0.06
C LYS A 96 -8.54 37.51 -0.89
N SER A 97 -9.09 36.31 -1.10
CA SER A 97 -10.34 36.16 -1.86
C SER A 97 -11.55 36.80 -1.15
N MET A 98 -11.57 36.77 0.19
CA MET A 98 -12.58 37.48 0.98
C MET A 98 -12.44 39.01 0.87
N GLU A 99 -11.22 39.55 0.95
CA GLU A 99 -10.96 40.99 0.77
C GLU A 99 -11.37 41.47 -0.62
N ASP A 100 -11.12 40.67 -1.66
CA ASP A 100 -11.53 40.98 -3.02
C ASP A 100 -13.07 40.93 -3.17
N LEU A 101 -13.74 39.96 -2.54
CA LEU A 101 -15.21 39.92 -2.46
C LEU A 101 -15.80 41.16 -1.78
N PHE A 102 -15.21 41.60 -0.67
CA PHE A 102 -15.68 42.80 0.03
C PHE A 102 -15.53 44.08 -0.80
N LYS A 103 -14.50 44.19 -1.65
CA LYS A 103 -14.33 45.32 -2.57
C LYS A 103 -15.33 45.32 -3.74
N VAL A 104 -15.77 44.15 -4.18
CA VAL A 104 -16.77 44.03 -5.26
C VAL A 104 -18.19 44.33 -4.76
N LEU A 105 -18.44 44.12 -3.46
CA LEU A 105 -19.74 44.35 -2.82
C LEU A 105 -19.90 45.76 -2.21
N SER A 106 -18.87 46.61 -2.23
CA SER A 106 -18.88 48.02 -1.81
C SER A 106 -19.03 48.97 -2.98
#